data_AF-A0A917G1T6-F1
#
_entry.id   AF-A0A917G1T6-F1
#
_cell.length_a   1.000
_cell.length_b   1.000
_cell.length_c   1.000
_cell.angle_alpha   90.00
_cell.angle_beta   90.00
_cell.angle_gamma   90.00
#
_symmetry.space_group_name_H-M   'P 1'
#
loop_
_entity.id
_entity.type
_entity.pdbx_description
1 polymer ?
#
loop_
_entity_poly.entity_id
_entity_poly.type
_entity_poly.pdbx_seq_one_letter_code
_entity_poly.pdbx_strand_id
1 'polypeptide(L)'
;MSDKIEKTTKAYKVSTDTREKLEELFQDSGFETEGGFIEHVAAVYEMQQLKNGDAGYQKHIAALEYHTRSTVDLFMGMLQTESAERREMVEGFERKLYDRGNEIFTLQEEILSLKSQMEALAEQKNKIAEENGELRKDIGNLEQINKRDEELLSEYKERNERLSKLITENTEEVNAAKQLRQQVSELIKEKDATDRELANLKGDFQSLQEIKDELLRKLREDHERELQREQERAELAQERAVLAVRTELQDRQDKERTSYNESLRKLYDELDRMRQQLNNALQANKTQNEQQKE
;
A
#
# COMPACT_ATOMS: atom_id res chain seq x y z
N MET A 1 -7.85 111.68 -95.25
CA MET A 1 -9.04 111.37 -96.05
C MET A 1 -9.03 109.88 -96.27
N SER A 2 -10.02 109.14 -95.75
CA SER A 2 -10.14 107.70 -95.96
C SER A 2 -11.02 107.51 -97.19
N ASP A 3 -10.40 107.26 -98.34
CA ASP A 3 -11.14 106.79 -99.51
C ASP A 3 -11.87 105.50 -99.13
N LYS A 4 -13.20 105.51 -99.27
CA LYS A 4 -13.99 104.28 -99.22
C LYS A 4 -13.57 103.45 -100.42
N ILE A 5 -12.83 102.38 -100.17
CA ILE A 5 -12.52 101.39 -101.20
C ILE A 5 -13.86 100.74 -101.59
N GLU A 6 -14.38 101.11 -102.76
CA GLU A 6 -15.58 100.51 -103.34
C GLU A 6 -15.30 99.03 -103.66
N LYS A 7 -15.92 98.12 -102.90
CA LYS A 7 -15.82 96.68 -103.16
C LYS A 7 -16.75 96.31 -104.32
N THR A 8 -16.17 96.09 -105.50
CA THR A 8 -16.91 95.67 -106.69
C THR A 8 -16.80 94.15 -106.88
N THR A 9 -17.94 93.44 -106.93
CA THR A 9 -17.95 91.99 -107.19
C THR A 9 -17.77 91.72 -108.69
N LYS A 10 -16.62 91.17 -109.08
CA LYS A 10 -16.37 90.67 -110.44
C LYS A 10 -16.44 89.15 -110.44
N ALA A 11 -17.34 88.57 -111.22
CA ALA A 11 -17.45 87.12 -111.39
C ALA A 11 -16.49 86.65 -112.48
N TYR A 12 -15.48 85.86 -112.09
CA TYR A 12 -14.56 85.21 -113.03
C TYR A 12 -15.09 83.83 -113.40
N LYS A 13 -15.13 83.51 -114.69
CA LYS A 13 -15.44 82.16 -115.17
C LYS A 13 -14.18 81.31 -115.05
N VAL A 14 -14.15 80.43 -114.06
CA VAL A 14 -13.06 79.48 -113.84
C VAL A 14 -13.56 78.07 -114.14
N SER A 15 -12.68 77.16 -114.58
CA SER A 15 -13.06 75.75 -114.74
C SER A 15 -13.39 75.10 -113.40
N THR A 16 -14.19 74.03 -113.42
CA THR A 16 -14.59 73.25 -112.24
C THR A 16 -13.38 72.81 -111.43
N ASP A 17 -12.38 72.23 -112.09
CA ASP A 17 -11.17 71.71 -111.44
C ASP A 17 -10.35 72.81 -110.77
N THR A 18 -10.31 74.01 -111.38
CA THR A 18 -9.58 75.15 -110.80
C THR A 18 -10.32 75.74 -109.62
N ARG A 19 -11.66 75.73 -109.66
CA ARG A 19 -12.49 76.17 -108.55
C ARG A 19 -12.32 75.24 -107.35
N GLU A 20 -12.40 73.93 -107.54
CA GLU A 20 -12.20 72.94 -106.47
C GLU A 20 -10.81 73.10 -105.83
N LYS A 21 -9.77 73.27 -106.64
CA LYS A 21 -8.41 73.50 -106.15
C LYS A 21 -8.25 74.82 -105.38
N LEU A 22 -8.96 75.88 -105.78
CA LEU A 22 -8.95 77.16 -105.06
C LEU A 22 -9.70 77.06 -103.73
N GLU A 23 -10.81 76.33 -103.68
CA GLU A 23 -11.56 76.07 -102.45
C GLU A 23 -10.73 75.22 -101.46
N GLU A 24 -10.01 74.20 -101.94
CA GLU A 24 -9.07 73.40 -101.13
C GLU A 24 -7.92 74.26 -100.59
N LEU A 25 -7.25 75.03 -101.45
CA LEU A 25 -6.16 75.93 -101.03
C LEU A 25 -6.65 76.99 -100.04
N PHE A 26 -7.87 77.50 -100.18
CA PHE A 26 -8.45 78.44 -99.23
C PHE A 26 -8.67 77.78 -97.86
N GLN A 27 -9.25 76.58 -97.81
CA GLN A 27 -9.49 75.85 -96.55
C GLN A 27 -8.19 75.57 -95.80
N ASP A 28 -7.12 75.22 -96.51
CA ASP A 28 -5.82 74.91 -95.90
C ASP A 28 -5.01 76.16 -95.53
N SER A 29 -5.35 77.32 -96.10
CA SER A 29 -4.57 78.56 -95.92
C SER A 29 -4.80 79.26 -94.58
N GLY A 30 -5.88 78.93 -93.86
CA GLY A 30 -6.22 79.53 -92.57
C GLY A 30 -6.69 80.99 -92.62
N PHE A 31 -6.98 81.55 -93.80
CA PHE A 31 -7.57 82.88 -93.93
C PHE A 31 -9.07 82.88 -93.59
N GLU A 32 -9.54 83.91 -92.86
CA GLU A 32 -10.94 84.01 -92.44
C GLU A 32 -11.92 84.31 -93.60
N THR A 33 -11.43 84.87 -94.72
CA THR A 33 -12.27 85.25 -95.86
C THR A 33 -11.60 84.96 -97.20
N GLU A 34 -12.39 84.54 -98.19
CA GLU A 34 -11.92 84.30 -99.57
C GLU A 34 -11.28 85.55 -100.18
N GLY A 35 -11.79 86.74 -99.83
CA GLY A 35 -11.22 88.01 -100.28
C GLY A 35 -9.78 88.22 -99.80
N GLY A 36 -9.51 87.98 -98.51
CA GLY A 36 -8.15 88.09 -97.97
C GLY A 36 -7.18 87.06 -98.55
N PHE A 37 -7.66 85.85 -98.83
CA PHE A 37 -6.87 84.82 -99.53
C PHE A 37 -6.52 85.26 -100.97
N ILE A 38 -7.50 85.75 -101.73
CA ILE A 38 -7.28 86.23 -103.10
C ILE A 38 -6.33 87.45 -103.12
N GLU A 39 -6.47 88.37 -102.17
CA GLU A 39 -5.54 89.50 -102.00
C GLU A 39 -4.11 89.02 -101.70
N HIS A 40 -3.94 88.01 -100.85
CA HIS A 40 -2.64 87.43 -100.57
C HIS A 40 -2.04 86.74 -101.80
N VAL A 41 -2.81 85.94 -102.53
CA VAL A 41 -2.38 85.29 -103.77
C VAL A 41 -1.98 86.32 -104.83
N ALA A 42 -2.74 87.41 -104.96
CA ALA A 42 -2.41 88.51 -105.87
C ALA A 42 -1.09 89.19 -105.46
N ALA A 43 -0.88 89.48 -104.18
CA ALA A 43 0.37 90.07 -103.69
C ALA A 43 1.60 89.17 -103.91
N VAL A 44 1.46 87.85 -103.71
CA VAL A 44 2.52 86.87 -104.00
C VAL A 44 2.81 86.79 -105.50
N TYR A 45 1.77 86.84 -106.33
CA TYR A 45 1.93 86.86 -107.78
C TYR A 45 2.63 88.14 -108.27
N GLU A 46 2.26 89.30 -107.75
CA GLU A 46 2.93 90.58 -108.04
C GLU A 46 4.41 90.55 -107.62
N MET A 47 4.71 90.00 -106.45
CA MET A 47 6.09 89.79 -105.99
C MET A 47 6.88 88.90 -106.96
N GLN A 48 6.27 87.81 -107.44
CA GLN A 48 6.91 86.91 -108.40
C GLN A 48 7.12 87.58 -109.77
N GLN A 49 6.23 88.48 -110.18
CA GLN A 49 6.40 89.28 -111.41
C GLN A 49 7.56 90.27 -111.27
N LEU A 50 7.66 90.99 -110.14
CA LEU A 50 8.78 91.90 -109.86
C LEU A 50 10.13 91.18 -109.82
N LYS A 51 10.16 89.94 -109.32
CA LYS A 51 11.35 89.09 -109.31
C LYS A 51 11.83 88.70 -110.72
N ASN A 52 10.91 88.52 -111.67
CA ASN A 52 11.22 88.07 -113.03
C ASN A 52 11.37 89.24 -114.03
N GLY A 53 10.78 90.39 -113.73
CA GLY A 53 10.74 91.56 -114.63
C GLY A 53 11.86 92.59 -114.40
N ASP A 54 12.46 92.65 -113.21
CA ASP A 54 13.50 93.64 -112.87
C ASP A 54 14.67 92.99 -112.10
N ALA A 55 15.87 93.05 -112.69
CA ALA A 55 17.08 92.44 -112.16
C ALA A 55 17.52 93.01 -110.80
N GLY A 56 17.07 94.22 -110.45
CA GLY A 56 17.38 94.86 -109.16
C GLY A 56 16.69 94.20 -107.96
N TYR A 57 15.44 93.73 -108.13
CA TYR A 57 14.62 93.19 -107.02
C TYR A 57 14.75 91.68 -106.84
N GLN A 58 15.21 90.97 -107.87
CA GLN A 58 15.36 89.51 -107.85
C GLN A 58 16.15 89.00 -106.63
N LYS A 59 17.26 89.67 -106.28
CA LYS A 59 18.10 89.29 -105.12
C LYS A 59 17.39 89.50 -103.79
N HIS A 60 16.66 90.61 -103.63
CA HIS A 60 15.95 90.92 -102.40
C HIS A 60 14.76 89.98 -102.16
N ILE A 61 13.99 89.67 -103.21
CA ILE A 61 12.86 88.74 -103.14
C ILE A 61 13.35 87.31 -102.87
N ALA A 62 14.43 86.86 -103.53
CA ALA A 62 15.01 85.54 -103.25
C ALA A 62 15.56 85.42 -101.82
N ALA A 63 16.17 86.49 -101.28
CA ALA A 63 16.61 86.52 -99.88
C ALA A 63 15.42 86.46 -98.91
N LEU A 64 14.33 87.19 -99.20
CA LEU A 64 13.11 87.15 -98.39
C LEU A 64 12.47 85.76 -98.38
N GLU A 65 12.32 85.12 -99.53
CA GLU A 65 11.83 83.73 -99.64
C GLU A 65 12.71 82.76 -98.85
N TYR A 66 14.03 82.90 -98.96
CA TYR A 66 14.99 82.07 -98.23
C TYR A 66 14.83 82.24 -96.70
N HIS A 67 14.79 83.48 -96.20
CA HIS A 67 14.63 83.74 -94.77
C HIS A 67 13.27 83.29 -94.25
N THR A 68 12.20 83.48 -95.03
CA THR A 68 10.86 83.03 -94.66
C THR A 68 10.81 81.51 -94.55
N ARG A 69 11.34 80.81 -95.56
CA ARG A 69 11.45 79.34 -95.55
C ARG A 69 12.29 78.85 -94.37
N SER A 70 13.46 79.45 -94.16
CA SER A 70 14.34 79.10 -93.04
C SER A 70 13.67 79.33 -91.68
N THR A 71 12.85 80.37 -91.55
CA THR A 71 12.10 80.65 -90.31
C THR A 71 11.00 79.61 -90.09
N VAL A 72 10.24 79.27 -91.14
CA VAL A 72 9.23 78.20 -91.08
C VAL A 72 9.87 76.87 -90.75
N ASP A 73 10.99 76.51 -91.39
CA ASP A 73 11.73 75.28 -91.12
C ASP A 73 12.22 75.22 -89.67
N LEU A 74 12.71 76.34 -89.12
CA LEU A 74 13.12 76.43 -87.71
C LEU A 74 11.93 76.22 -86.75
N PHE A 75 10.81 76.89 -87.00
CA PHE A 75 9.60 76.73 -86.17
C PHE A 75 9.03 75.32 -86.24
N MET A 76 9.01 74.72 -87.43
CA MET A 76 8.60 73.33 -87.62
C MET A 76 9.52 72.37 -86.86
N GLY A 77 10.84 72.59 -86.92
CA GLY A 77 11.81 71.84 -86.12
C GLY A 77 11.56 71.97 -84.62
N MET A 78 11.35 73.19 -84.12
CA MET A 78 11.02 73.42 -82.71
C MET A 78 9.73 72.73 -82.28
N LEU A 79 8.67 72.81 -83.09
CA LEU A 79 7.39 72.13 -82.82
C LEU A 79 7.54 70.61 -82.81
N GLN A 80 8.34 70.05 -83.71
CA GLN A 80 8.63 68.62 -83.74
C GLN A 80 9.41 68.17 -82.50
N THR A 81 10.44 68.93 -82.11
CA THR A 81 11.22 68.66 -80.89
C THR A 81 10.34 68.74 -79.64
N GLU A 82 9.54 69.80 -79.51
CA GLU A 82 8.62 69.97 -78.38
C GLU A 82 7.57 68.84 -78.32
N SER A 83 7.01 68.46 -79.47
CA SER A 83 6.08 67.34 -79.58
C SER A 83 6.71 66.01 -79.20
N ALA A 84 7.99 65.80 -79.53
CA ALA A 84 8.74 64.61 -79.15
C ALA A 84 9.04 64.59 -77.64
N GLU A 85 9.51 65.71 -77.08
CA GLU A 85 9.77 65.85 -75.64
C GLU A 85 8.51 65.66 -74.81
N ARG A 86 7.36 66.21 -75.24
CA ARG A 86 6.07 65.96 -74.57
C ARG A 86 5.68 64.49 -74.60
N ARG A 87 5.84 63.82 -75.74
CA ARG A 87 5.53 62.38 -75.85
C ARG A 87 6.41 61.55 -74.93
N GLU A 88 7.72 61.81 -74.93
CA GLU A 88 8.65 61.12 -74.02
C GLU A 88 8.31 61.37 -72.56
N MET A 89 7.94 62.61 -72.20
CA MET A 89 7.51 62.95 -70.84
C MET A 89 6.24 62.20 -70.43
N VAL A 90 5.22 62.15 -71.29
CA VAL A 90 3.97 61.42 -71.04
C VAL A 90 4.23 59.93 -70.88
N GLU A 91 4.97 59.31 -71.81
CA GLU A 91 5.34 57.89 -71.72
C GLU A 91 6.15 57.59 -70.45
N GLY A 92 7.06 58.50 -70.07
CA GLY A 92 7.85 58.39 -68.85
C GLY A 92 6.98 58.45 -67.59
N PHE A 93 5.95 59.30 -67.56
CA PHE A 93 4.98 59.35 -66.45
C PHE A 93 4.08 58.13 -66.42
N GLU A 94 3.60 57.64 -67.56
CA GLU A 94 2.79 56.43 -67.65
C GLU A 94 3.54 55.19 -67.16
N ARG A 95 4.81 55.03 -67.55
CA ARG A 95 5.66 53.96 -67.01
C ARG A 95 5.83 54.06 -65.49
N LYS A 96 6.13 55.25 -64.97
CA LYS A 96 6.24 55.46 -63.51
C LYS A 96 4.94 55.14 -62.78
N LEU A 97 3.78 55.52 -63.33
CA LEU A 97 2.48 55.20 -62.75
C LEU A 97 2.23 53.69 -62.76
N TYR A 98 2.58 53.00 -63.85
CA TYR A 98 2.47 51.56 -63.94
C TYR A 98 3.37 50.84 -62.92
N ASP A 99 4.65 51.22 -62.84
CA ASP A 99 5.62 50.63 -61.91
C ASP A 99 5.18 50.83 -60.45
N ARG A 100 4.72 52.04 -60.11
CA ARG A 100 4.18 52.33 -58.77
C ARG A 100 2.88 51.57 -58.50
N GLY A 101 2.01 51.40 -59.49
CA GLY A 101 0.80 50.59 -59.38
C GLY A 101 1.13 49.13 -59.05
N ASN A 102 2.12 48.55 -59.74
CA ASN A 102 2.60 47.21 -59.46
C ASN A 102 3.23 47.08 -58.07
N GLU A 103 4.06 48.04 -57.66
CA GLU A 103 4.66 48.05 -56.32
C GLU A 103 3.59 48.10 -55.22
N ILE A 104 2.57 48.97 -55.37
CA ILE A 104 1.43 49.05 -54.45
C ILE A 104 0.69 47.72 -54.39
N PHE A 105 0.44 47.08 -55.53
CA PHE A 105 -0.23 45.79 -55.58
C PHE A 105 0.57 44.71 -54.83
N THR A 106 1.88 44.61 -55.08
CA THR A 106 2.74 43.63 -54.38
C THR A 106 2.78 43.86 -52.87
N LEU A 107 2.85 45.12 -52.43
CA LEU A 107 2.83 45.46 -51.00
C LEU A 107 1.48 45.13 -50.36
N GLN A 108 0.37 45.30 -51.08
CA GLN A 108 -0.95 44.91 -50.59
C GLN A 108 -1.08 43.40 -50.42
N GLU A 109 -0.58 42.60 -51.36
CA GLU A 109 -0.53 41.14 -51.23
C GLU A 109 0.33 40.70 -50.05
N GLU A 110 1.50 41.31 -49.86
CA GLU A 110 2.38 41.03 -48.73
C GLU A 110 1.71 41.38 -47.39
N ILE A 111 1.04 42.52 -47.29
CA ILE A 111 0.29 42.92 -46.10
C ILE A 111 -0.81 41.91 -45.77
N LEU A 112 -1.55 41.43 -46.78
CA LEU A 112 -2.60 40.42 -46.57
C LEU A 112 -2.02 39.09 -46.10
N SER A 113 -0.91 38.65 -46.71
CA SER A 113 -0.19 37.44 -46.32
C SER A 113 0.31 37.54 -44.86
N LEU A 114 0.95 38.64 -44.50
CA LEU A 114 1.44 38.88 -43.15
C LEU A 114 0.31 38.93 -42.11
N LYS A 115 -0.83 39.55 -42.43
CA LYS A 115 -2.01 39.53 -41.55
C LYS A 115 -2.51 38.12 -41.31
N SER A 116 -2.63 37.31 -42.36
CA SER A 116 -3.05 35.92 -42.25
C SER A 116 -2.08 35.09 -41.39
N GLN A 117 -0.77 35.29 -41.57
CA GLN A 117 0.25 34.65 -40.73
C GLN A 117 0.16 35.08 -39.27
N MET A 118 -0.06 36.37 -39.01
CA MET A 118 -0.24 36.89 -37.65
C MET A 118 -1.46 36.28 -36.95
N GLU A 119 -2.59 36.14 -37.65
CA GLU A 119 -3.79 35.50 -37.12
C GLU A 119 -3.55 34.03 -36.79
N ALA A 120 -2.90 33.28 -37.70
CA ALA A 120 -2.56 31.88 -37.48
C ALA A 120 -1.60 31.70 -36.28
N LEU A 121 -0.59 32.56 -36.15
CA LEU A 121 0.34 32.55 -35.02
C LEU A 121 -0.36 32.91 -33.70
N ALA A 122 -1.31 33.84 -33.72
CA ALA A 122 -2.12 34.19 -32.54
C ALA A 122 -2.97 33.01 -32.09
N GLU A 123 -3.59 32.27 -33.02
CA GLU A 123 -4.36 31.07 -32.71
C GLU A 123 -3.48 29.95 -32.14
N GLN A 124 -2.31 29.70 -32.75
CA GLN A 124 -1.33 28.74 -32.23
C GLN A 124 -0.86 29.10 -30.83
N LYS A 125 -0.57 30.39 -30.58
CA LYS A 125 -0.18 30.87 -29.25
C LYS A 125 -1.26 30.60 -28.20
N ASN A 126 -2.54 30.80 -28.55
CA ASN A 126 -3.65 30.53 -27.63
C ASN A 126 -3.78 29.04 -27.33
N LYS A 127 -3.68 28.16 -28.35
CA LYS A 127 -3.68 26.71 -28.16
C LYS A 127 -2.55 26.24 -27.23
N ILE A 128 -1.33 26.72 -27.46
CA ILE A 128 -0.17 26.41 -26.61
C ILE A 128 -0.38 26.94 -25.17
N ALA A 129 -1.03 28.09 -25.00
CA ALA A 129 -1.33 28.61 -23.68
C ALA A 129 -2.38 27.76 -22.93
N GLU A 130 -3.40 27.27 -23.64
CA GLU A 130 -4.41 26.35 -23.11
C GLU A 130 -3.77 25.01 -22.70
N GLU A 131 -2.99 24.38 -23.60
CA GLU A 131 -2.25 23.14 -23.32
C GLU A 131 -1.30 23.29 -22.12
N ASN A 132 -0.58 24.40 -22.01
CA ASN A 132 0.26 24.68 -20.84
C ASN A 132 -0.57 24.82 -19.55
N GLY A 133 -1.77 25.37 -19.64
CA GLY A 133 -2.70 25.47 -18.52
C GLY A 133 -3.17 24.10 -18.04
N GLU A 134 -3.47 23.19 -18.96
CA GLU A 134 -3.85 21.80 -18.66
C GLU A 134 -2.67 21.02 -18.06
N LEU A 135 -1.48 21.08 -18.67
CA LEU A 135 -0.29 20.42 -18.15
C LEU A 135 0.08 20.88 -16.73
N ARG A 136 -0.11 22.16 -16.41
CA ARG A 136 0.08 22.68 -15.05
C ARG A 136 -0.91 22.09 -14.04
N LYS A 137 -2.16 21.87 -14.44
CA LYS A 137 -3.16 21.20 -13.59
C LYS A 137 -2.78 19.74 -13.36
N ASP A 138 -2.34 19.04 -14.40
CA ASP A 138 -1.91 17.65 -14.29
C ASP A 138 -0.69 17.49 -13.40
N ILE A 139 0.30 18.38 -13.50
CA ILE A 139 1.44 18.42 -12.58
C ILE A 139 0.96 18.59 -11.14
N GLY A 140 0.07 19.55 -10.86
CA GLY A 140 -0.47 19.75 -9.52
C GLY A 140 -1.25 18.54 -8.98
N ASN A 141 -1.98 17.83 -9.85
CA ASN A 141 -2.67 16.59 -9.49
C ASN A 141 -1.67 15.47 -9.15
N LEU A 142 -0.60 15.31 -9.95
CA LEU A 142 0.44 14.31 -9.71
C LEU A 142 1.21 14.59 -8.42
N GLU A 143 1.51 15.85 -8.11
CA GLU A 143 2.14 16.23 -6.85
C GLU A 143 1.25 15.87 -5.64
N GLN A 144 -0.07 16.08 -5.75
CA GLN A 144 -1.01 15.67 -4.70
C GLN A 144 -1.09 14.16 -4.53
N ILE A 145 -1.06 13.39 -5.63
CA ILE A 145 -1.04 11.93 -5.59
C ILE A 145 0.24 11.44 -4.93
N ASN A 146 1.40 11.96 -5.36
CA ASN A 146 2.69 11.60 -4.76
C ASN A 146 2.72 11.88 -3.25
N LYS A 147 2.17 13.03 -2.82
CA LYS A 147 2.07 13.34 -1.39
C LYS A 147 1.22 12.31 -0.63
N ARG A 148 0.07 11.90 -1.19
CA ARG A 148 -0.78 10.86 -0.59
C ARG A 148 -0.06 9.50 -0.55
N ASP A 149 0.69 9.16 -1.59
CA ASP A 149 1.45 7.92 -1.65
C ASP A 149 2.59 7.91 -0.63
N GLU A 150 3.26 9.05 -0.40
CA GLU A 150 4.25 9.22 0.67
C GLU A 150 3.64 9.04 2.07
N GLU A 151 2.47 9.63 2.32
CA GLU A 151 1.71 9.45 3.56
C GLU A 151 1.34 7.97 3.76
N LEU A 152 0.81 7.31 2.73
CA LEU A 152 0.46 5.89 2.74
C LEU A 152 1.68 5.00 2.99
N LEU A 153 2.82 5.29 2.35
CA LEU A 153 4.07 4.55 2.58
C LEU A 153 4.57 4.70 4.02
N SER A 154 4.41 5.89 4.62
CA SER A 154 4.73 6.11 6.02
C SER A 154 3.84 5.27 6.94
N GLU A 155 2.53 5.26 6.71
CA GLU A 155 1.58 4.43 7.46
C GLU A 155 1.90 2.93 7.34
N TYR A 156 2.23 2.44 6.14
CA TYR A 156 2.61 1.05 5.94
C TYR A 156 3.92 0.69 6.64
N LYS A 157 4.91 1.58 6.64
CA LYS A 157 6.16 1.37 7.40
C LYS A 157 5.88 1.25 8.89
N GLU A 158 5.10 2.17 9.45
CA GLU A 158 4.75 2.13 10.87
C GLU A 158 3.95 0.86 11.22
N ARG A 159 2.98 0.47 10.37
CA ARG A 159 2.22 -0.76 10.57
C ARG A 159 3.11 -2.01 10.50
N ASN A 160 4.04 -2.06 9.55
CA ASN A 160 4.99 -3.15 9.44
C ASN A 160 5.91 -3.22 10.67
N GLU A 161 6.42 -2.09 11.17
CA GLU A 161 7.21 -2.07 12.40
C GLU A 161 6.41 -2.58 13.60
N ARG A 162 5.15 -2.17 13.74
CA ARG A 162 4.26 -2.68 14.81
C ARG A 162 4.03 -4.18 14.67
N LEU A 163 3.77 -4.68 13.45
CA LEU A 163 3.59 -6.11 13.20
C LEU A 163 4.88 -6.89 13.48
N SER A 164 6.05 -6.37 13.09
CA SER A 164 7.34 -6.99 13.41
C SER A 164 7.56 -7.09 14.92
N LYS A 165 7.24 -6.04 15.69
CA LYS A 165 7.30 -6.08 17.15
C LYS A 165 6.36 -7.13 17.76
N LEU A 166 5.12 -7.19 17.29
CA LEU A 166 4.14 -8.19 17.74
C LEU A 166 4.59 -9.62 17.39
N ILE A 167 5.21 -9.82 16.23
CA ILE A 167 5.78 -11.13 15.85
C ILE A 167 6.92 -11.49 16.79
N THR A 168 7.84 -10.57 17.10
CA THR A 168 8.94 -10.84 18.03
C THR A 168 8.41 -11.19 19.43
N GLU A 169 7.47 -10.40 19.96
CA GLU A 169 6.85 -10.66 21.27
C GLU A 169 6.17 -12.03 21.30
N ASN A 170 5.37 -12.37 20.28
CA ASN A 170 4.72 -13.67 20.18
C ASN A 170 5.73 -14.83 20.08
N THR A 171 6.84 -14.65 19.34
CA THR A 171 7.89 -15.69 19.29
C THR A 171 8.55 -15.90 20.66
N GLU A 172 8.75 -14.84 21.43
CA GLU A 172 9.26 -14.93 22.81
C GLU A 172 8.26 -15.65 23.72
N GLU A 173 6.98 -15.29 23.67
CA GLU A 173 5.91 -15.97 24.43
C GLU A 173 5.81 -17.47 24.09
N VAL A 174 5.87 -17.82 22.80
CA VAL A 174 5.86 -19.22 22.34
C VAL A 174 7.08 -19.97 22.88
N ASN A 175 8.26 -19.35 22.89
CA ASN A 175 9.47 -19.97 23.44
C ASN A 175 9.36 -20.15 24.96
N ALA A 176 8.86 -19.16 25.68
CA ALA A 176 8.59 -19.26 27.11
C ALA A 176 7.57 -20.36 27.42
N ALA A 177 6.49 -20.46 26.64
CA ALA A 177 5.49 -21.52 26.76
C ALA A 177 6.09 -22.91 26.50
N LYS A 178 6.99 -23.06 25.53
CA LYS A 178 7.72 -24.32 25.29
C LYS A 178 8.61 -24.69 26.49
N GLN A 179 9.34 -23.74 27.06
CA GLN A 179 10.17 -23.95 28.26
C GLN A 179 9.32 -24.38 29.46
N LEU A 180 8.20 -23.69 29.71
CA LEU A 180 7.26 -24.07 30.77
C LEU A 180 6.68 -25.47 30.56
N ARG A 181 6.30 -25.83 29.33
CA ARG A 181 5.83 -27.19 29.02
C ARG A 181 6.90 -28.25 29.30
N GLN A 182 8.17 -27.93 29.01
CA GLN A 182 9.28 -28.83 29.33
C GLN A 182 9.45 -28.98 30.85
N GLN A 183 9.45 -27.89 31.61
CA GLN A 183 9.52 -27.92 33.08
C GLN A 183 8.36 -28.70 33.69
N VAL A 184 7.14 -28.52 33.19
CA VAL A 184 5.97 -29.30 33.64
C VAL A 184 6.15 -30.79 33.34
N SER A 185 6.67 -31.14 32.17
CA SER A 185 6.97 -32.55 31.82
C SER A 185 8.02 -33.16 32.74
N GLU A 186 9.06 -32.41 33.09
CA GLU A 186 10.10 -32.83 34.05
C GLU A 186 9.50 -33.02 35.45
N LEU A 187 8.72 -32.06 35.96
CA LEU A 187 8.03 -32.17 37.25
C LEU A 187 7.05 -33.35 37.30
N ILE A 188 6.35 -33.65 36.21
CA ILE A 188 5.48 -34.84 36.14
C ILE A 188 6.30 -36.12 36.29
N LYS A 189 7.47 -36.21 35.62
CA LYS A 189 8.35 -37.38 35.76
C LYS A 189 8.91 -37.53 37.17
N GLU A 190 9.32 -36.42 37.79
CA GLU A 190 9.78 -36.42 39.19
C GLU A 190 8.67 -36.86 40.13
N LYS A 191 7.45 -36.31 39.96
CA LYS A 191 6.28 -36.72 40.71
C LYS A 191 6.02 -38.22 40.57
N ASP A 192 5.96 -38.74 39.34
CA ASP A 192 5.74 -40.16 39.08
C ASP A 192 6.83 -41.04 39.72
N ALA A 193 8.09 -40.58 39.75
CA ALA A 193 9.17 -41.26 40.44
C ALA A 193 8.95 -41.28 41.96
N THR A 194 8.62 -40.14 42.56
CA THR A 194 8.32 -40.05 44.00
C THR A 194 7.08 -40.85 44.40
N ASP A 195 6.06 -40.91 43.56
CA ASP A 195 4.85 -41.71 43.78
C ASP A 195 5.18 -43.21 43.75
N ARG A 196 6.10 -43.66 42.88
CA ARG A 196 6.62 -45.03 42.87
C ARG A 196 7.44 -45.34 44.11
N GLU A 197 8.33 -44.43 44.53
CA GLU A 197 9.09 -44.58 45.77
C GLU A 197 8.17 -44.68 46.99
N LEU A 198 7.15 -43.82 47.07
CA LEU A 198 6.14 -43.89 48.13
C LEU A 198 5.34 -45.20 48.09
N ALA A 199 5.00 -45.72 46.92
CA ALA A 199 4.32 -47.00 46.78
C ALA A 199 5.20 -48.16 47.28
N ASN A 200 6.48 -48.16 46.89
CA ASN A 200 7.45 -49.15 47.37
C ASN A 200 7.60 -49.09 48.89
N LEU A 201 7.79 -47.87 49.45
CA LEU A 201 7.95 -47.69 50.89
C LEU A 201 6.70 -48.10 51.68
N LYS A 202 5.50 -47.88 51.13
CA LYS A 202 4.25 -48.39 51.70
C LYS A 202 4.19 -49.92 51.66
N GLY A 203 4.63 -50.55 50.58
CA GLY A 203 4.74 -52.01 50.47
C GLY A 203 5.72 -52.59 51.48
N ASP A 204 6.90 -51.99 51.59
CA ASP A 204 7.91 -52.34 52.59
C ASP A 204 7.34 -52.21 54.00
N PHE A 205 6.67 -51.09 54.31
CA PHE A 205 6.01 -50.88 55.60
C PHE A 205 4.95 -51.95 55.90
N GLN A 206 4.11 -52.31 54.92
CA GLN A 206 3.11 -53.38 55.06
C GLN A 206 3.77 -54.73 55.34
N SER A 207 4.79 -55.11 54.58
CA SER A 207 5.52 -56.36 54.81
C SER A 207 6.18 -56.38 56.20
N LEU A 208 6.74 -55.25 56.65
CA LEU A 208 7.32 -55.14 57.98
C LEU A 208 6.26 -55.26 59.08
N GLN A 209 5.07 -54.73 58.83
CA GLN A 209 3.92 -54.84 59.72
C GLN A 209 3.42 -56.30 59.79
N GLU A 210 3.34 -57.01 58.67
CA GLU A 210 3.01 -58.45 58.63
C GLU A 210 4.06 -59.28 59.39
N ILE A 211 5.35 -59.00 59.20
CA ILE A 211 6.44 -59.65 59.95
C ILE A 211 6.31 -59.38 61.45
N LYS A 212 6.02 -58.13 61.84
CA LYS A 212 5.80 -57.76 63.24
C LYS A 212 4.60 -58.48 63.83
N ASP A 213 3.48 -58.54 63.11
CA ASP A 213 2.27 -59.21 63.57
C ASP A 213 2.49 -60.72 63.70
N GLU A 214 3.23 -61.33 62.78
CA GLU A 214 3.63 -62.74 62.84
C GLU A 214 4.59 -63.02 64.01
N LEU A 215 5.55 -62.14 64.27
CA LEU A 215 6.43 -62.22 65.45
C LEU A 215 5.63 -62.09 66.75
N LEU A 216 4.68 -61.15 66.82
CA LEU A 216 3.79 -61.00 67.97
C LEU A 216 2.90 -62.23 68.15
N ARG A 217 2.41 -62.84 67.07
CA ARG A 217 1.65 -64.08 67.12
C ARG A 217 2.48 -65.23 67.68
N LYS A 218 3.70 -65.44 67.15
CA LYS A 218 4.62 -66.46 67.67
C LYS A 218 4.97 -66.24 69.13
N LEU A 219 5.26 -65.01 69.53
CA LEU A 219 5.56 -64.68 70.92
C LEU A 219 4.36 -64.96 71.84
N ARG A 220 3.14 -64.66 71.40
CA ARG A 220 1.90 -65.00 72.14
C ARG A 220 1.73 -66.51 72.25
N GLU A 221 1.88 -67.25 71.16
CA GLU A 221 1.79 -68.71 71.18
C GLU A 221 2.85 -69.35 72.09
N ASP A 222 4.09 -68.87 72.03
CA ASP A 222 5.17 -69.37 72.87
C ASP A 222 4.91 -69.05 74.35
N HIS A 223 4.47 -67.84 74.68
CA HIS A 223 4.04 -67.51 76.05
C HIS A 223 2.83 -68.30 76.52
N GLU A 224 1.86 -68.57 75.64
CA GLU A 224 0.68 -69.38 75.99
C GLU A 224 1.10 -70.84 76.27
N ARG A 225 2.04 -71.39 75.48
CA ARG A 225 2.65 -72.71 75.76
C ARG A 225 3.46 -72.70 77.06
N GLU A 226 4.21 -71.65 77.35
CA GLU A 226 4.94 -71.51 78.63
C GLU A 226 3.96 -71.44 79.80
N LEU A 227 2.87 -70.68 79.67
CA LEU A 227 1.83 -70.57 80.69
C LEU A 227 1.15 -71.92 80.92
N GLN A 228 0.84 -72.67 79.87
CA GLN A 228 0.30 -74.03 79.96
C GLN A 228 1.27 -74.97 80.66
N ARG A 229 2.57 -74.92 80.34
CA ARG A 229 3.58 -75.75 81.03
C ARG A 229 3.70 -75.40 82.51
N GLU A 230 3.60 -74.13 82.88
CA GLU A 230 3.59 -73.71 84.28
C GLU A 230 2.29 -74.09 84.99
N GLN A 231 1.14 -74.04 84.30
CA GLN A 231 -0.13 -74.56 84.82
C GLN A 231 -0.05 -76.08 85.06
N GLU A 232 0.43 -76.87 84.09
CA GLU A 232 0.64 -78.32 84.23
C GLU A 232 1.60 -78.63 85.39
N ARG A 233 2.68 -77.85 85.56
CA ARG A 233 3.60 -77.97 86.70
C ARG A 233 2.92 -77.66 88.02
N ALA A 234 2.08 -76.63 88.07
CA ALA A 234 1.32 -76.27 89.26
C ALA A 234 0.29 -77.34 89.62
N GLU A 235 -0.42 -77.88 88.62
CA GLU A 235 -1.37 -79.00 88.79
C GLU A 235 -0.65 -80.26 89.28
N LEU A 236 0.48 -80.63 88.68
CA LEU A 236 1.31 -81.75 89.16
C LEU A 236 1.83 -81.53 90.59
N ALA A 237 2.19 -80.29 90.94
CA ALA A 237 2.60 -79.97 92.31
C ALA A 237 1.43 -80.07 93.29
N GLN A 238 0.23 -79.63 92.89
CA GLN A 238 -0.99 -79.76 93.66
C GLN A 238 -1.41 -81.23 93.82
N GLU A 239 -1.36 -82.04 92.75
CA GLU A 239 -1.61 -83.48 92.80
C GLU A 239 -0.60 -84.19 93.71
N ARG A 240 0.68 -83.84 93.65
CA ARG A 240 1.71 -84.37 94.58
C ARG A 240 1.43 -83.98 96.02
N ALA A 241 0.99 -82.75 96.29
CA ALA A 241 0.62 -82.31 97.62
C ALA A 241 -0.63 -83.06 98.14
N VAL A 242 -1.64 -83.25 97.30
CA VAL A 242 -2.84 -84.05 97.64
C VAL A 242 -2.47 -85.50 97.90
N LEU A 243 -1.59 -86.11 97.08
CA LEU A 243 -1.07 -87.45 97.30
C LEU A 243 -0.31 -87.56 98.61
N ALA A 244 0.57 -86.60 98.93
CA ALA A 244 1.31 -86.57 100.19
C ALA A 244 0.36 -86.54 101.41
N VAL A 245 -0.66 -85.68 101.38
CA VAL A 245 -1.71 -85.63 102.41
C VAL A 245 -2.49 -86.94 102.47
N ARG A 246 -2.76 -87.59 101.33
CA ARG A 246 -3.47 -88.87 101.27
C ARG A 246 -2.66 -90.01 101.90
N THR A 247 -1.36 -90.07 101.62
CA THR A 247 -0.43 -90.99 102.29
C THR A 247 -0.32 -90.71 103.78
N GLU A 248 -0.30 -89.45 104.20
CA GLU A 248 -0.21 -89.08 105.61
C GLU A 248 -1.49 -89.45 106.39
N LEU A 249 -2.66 -89.30 105.75
CA LEU A 249 -3.94 -89.78 106.28
C LEU A 249 -4.02 -91.31 106.34
N GLN A 250 -3.47 -92.00 105.35
CA GLN A 250 -3.44 -93.47 105.33
C GLN A 250 -2.49 -94.02 106.40
N ASP A 251 -1.31 -93.41 106.58
CA ASP A 251 -0.39 -93.70 107.67
C ASP A 251 -1.03 -93.43 109.04
N ARG A 252 -1.85 -92.37 109.16
CA ARG A 252 -2.65 -92.12 110.37
C ARG A 252 -3.69 -93.21 110.61
N GLN A 253 -4.42 -93.64 109.58
CA GLN A 253 -5.38 -94.74 109.70
C GLN A 253 -4.71 -96.07 110.09
N ASP A 254 -3.53 -96.37 109.55
CA ASP A 254 -2.81 -97.60 109.89
C ASP A 254 -2.22 -97.55 111.31
N LYS A 255 -1.80 -96.37 111.78
CA LYS A 255 -1.43 -96.14 113.19
C LYS A 255 -2.63 -96.25 114.14
N GLU A 256 -3.80 -95.75 113.74
CA GLU A 256 -5.03 -95.93 114.54
C GLU A 256 -5.48 -97.39 114.56
N ARG A 257 -5.40 -98.12 113.44
CA ARG A 257 -5.72 -99.55 113.37
C ARG A 257 -4.80 -100.39 114.24
N THR A 258 -3.50 -100.09 114.26
CA THR A 258 -2.55 -100.78 115.15
C THR A 258 -2.83 -100.48 116.62
N SER A 259 -3.14 -99.22 116.97
CA SER A 259 -3.57 -98.82 118.33
C SER A 259 -4.89 -99.49 118.76
N TYR A 260 -5.88 -99.58 117.86
CA TYR A 260 -7.14 -100.28 118.14
C TYR A 260 -6.93 -101.79 118.32
N ASN A 261 -6.05 -102.42 117.53
CA ASN A 261 -5.73 -103.84 117.68
C ASN A 261 -4.97 -104.14 118.99
N GLU A 262 -4.09 -103.24 119.44
CA GLU A 262 -3.46 -103.35 120.77
C GLU A 262 -4.46 -103.17 121.91
N SER A 263 -5.42 -102.25 121.75
CA SER A 263 -6.50 -102.04 122.72
C SER A 263 -7.45 -103.24 122.78
N LEU A 264 -7.76 -103.86 121.64
CA LEU A 264 -8.52 -105.12 121.56
C LEU A 264 -7.78 -106.27 122.25
N ARG A 265 -6.46 -106.41 122.05
CA ARG A 265 -5.65 -107.42 122.76
C ARG A 265 -5.71 -107.24 124.28
N LYS A 266 -5.57 -106.00 124.78
CA LYS A 266 -5.68 -105.70 126.22
C LYS A 266 -7.07 -106.00 126.78
N LEU A 267 -8.14 -105.69 126.03
CA LEU A 267 -9.52 -106.02 126.40
C LEU A 267 -9.77 -107.54 126.44
N TYR A 268 -9.17 -108.32 125.53
CA TYR A 268 -9.26 -109.78 125.57
C TYR A 268 -8.48 -110.38 126.76
N ASP A 269 -7.31 -109.84 127.10
CA ASP A 269 -6.53 -110.26 128.28
C ASP A 269 -7.25 -109.95 129.61
N GLU A 270 -7.96 -108.82 129.68
CA GLU A 270 -8.80 -108.47 130.83
C GLU A 270 -10.05 -109.37 130.95
N LEU A 271 -10.62 -109.78 129.82
CA LEU A 271 -11.78 -110.67 129.78
C LEU A 271 -11.42 -112.10 130.23
N ASP A 272 -10.23 -112.58 129.89
CA ASP A 272 -9.71 -113.87 130.37
C ASP A 272 -9.33 -113.84 131.86
N ARG A 273 -8.81 -112.72 132.38
CA ARG A 273 -8.62 -112.53 133.83
C ARG A 273 -9.94 -112.55 134.60
N MET A 274 -10.99 -111.92 134.06
CA MET A 274 -12.33 -111.96 134.67
C MET A 274 -12.96 -113.36 134.64
N ARG A 275 -12.72 -114.14 133.58
CA ARG A 275 -13.14 -115.56 133.52
C ARG A 275 -12.42 -116.45 134.53
N GLN A 276 -11.14 -116.21 134.79
CA GLN A 276 -10.39 -116.93 135.83
C GLN A 276 -10.84 -116.55 137.25
N GLN A 277 -11.20 -115.28 137.49
CA GLN A 277 -11.75 -114.84 138.78
C GLN A 277 -13.15 -115.42 139.06
N LEU A 278 -13.99 -115.58 138.04
CA LEU A 278 -15.33 -116.19 138.20
C LEU A 278 -15.26 -117.69 138.51
N ASN A 279 -14.31 -118.41 137.91
CA ASN A 279 -14.12 -119.85 138.15
C ASN A 279 -13.61 -120.13 139.56
N ASN A 280 -12.77 -119.25 140.11
CA ASN A 280 -12.27 -119.36 141.49
C ASN A 280 -13.35 -118.99 142.53
N ALA A 281 -14.30 -118.09 142.21
CA ALA A 281 -15.41 -117.75 143.08
C ALA A 281 -16.48 -118.86 143.18
N LEU A 282 -16.66 -119.66 142.13
CA LEU A 282 -17.62 -120.78 142.11
C LEU A 282 -17.13 -122.03 142.87
N GLN A 283 -15.82 -122.23 143.00
CA GLN A 283 -15.26 -123.33 143.81
C GLN A 283 -15.27 -123.05 145.33
N ALA A 284 -15.31 -121.78 145.76
CA ALA A 284 -15.36 -121.41 147.17
C ALA A 284 -16.76 -121.51 147.82
N ASN A 285 -17.83 -121.55 147.02
CA ASN A 285 -19.21 -121.44 147.51
C ASN A 285 -19.98 -122.77 147.64
N LYS A 286 -19.34 -123.92 147.36
CA LYS A 286 -19.92 -125.24 147.65
C LYS A 286 -19.33 -125.93 148.89
N THR A 287 -18.17 -125.51 149.37
CA THR A 287 -17.56 -125.98 150.62
C THR A 287 -18.16 -125.35 151.89
N GLN A 288 -19.16 -124.46 151.77
CA GLN A 288 -19.77 -123.76 152.91
C GLN A 288 -21.23 -124.15 153.22
N ASN A 289 -21.83 -125.11 152.50
CA ASN A 289 -23.19 -125.63 152.79
C ASN A 289 -23.19 -127.06 153.38
N GLU A 290 -22.07 -127.48 153.99
CA GLU A 290 -21.93 -128.74 154.77
C GLU A 290 -21.89 -128.51 156.30
N GLN A 291 -22.25 -127.32 156.82
CA GLN A 291 -22.19 -127.06 158.28
C GLN A 291 -23.42 -126.36 158.91
N GLN A 292 -24.61 -126.46 158.31
CA GLN A 292 -25.88 -126.17 159.04
C GLN A 292 -27.00 -127.15 158.64
N LYS A 293 -26.96 -128.35 159.23
CA LYS A 293 -28.06 -129.23 159.68
C LYS A 293 -27.44 -130.60 160.04
N GLU A 294 -26.87 -130.83 161.21
CA GLU A 294 -27.54 -130.98 162.54
C GLU A 294 -28.95 -130.40 162.69
#